data_AF-A0A485NN41-F1
#
_entry.id   AF-A0A485NN41-F1
#
_cell.length_a   1.000
_cell.length_b   1.000
_cell.length_c   1.000
_cell.angle_alpha   90.00
_cell.angle_beta   90.00
_cell.angle_gamma   90.00
#
_symmetry.space_group_name_H-M   'P 1'
#
loop_
_entity.id
_entity.type
_entity.pdbx_description
1 polymer ?
#
loop_
_entity_poly.entity_id
_entity_poly.type
_entity_poly.pdbx_seq_one_letter_code
_entity_poly.pdbx_strand_id
1 'polypeptide(L)'
;MNVPFPEGFVIANDVDNKRCYLLVHQAKRLSSPCIMVVNHDASSIPRLTIDVNGKKEILFYDRILCDVPCSGDGTMRKNIDVWKKWTTLNSLQLHGLQLRIATRGAEQLVEGGRMVYSTCSLNPIEDEAVIASLLEKSEGALELADVSSELPGLKWMPGITQWKVMTKDGQWFSEWEAVPHGRHTQIRPTMFPPKDPERLQAMHLERCLRILPHHQNTGGFFVAVLVKKSSMPWNKRPPKLQGEPREPVRSGPTDPAELESKPVGGIDDTEITERAENVENNGSKKDGVCGPPPSKKMKLFGFKEDPFVFIPEDDPLFPPIQKFYALDPSFPKMNLLTRTTEGKKRQLYMVSKELRNVLLNNSERVKVINTGIKVWCRNNSGEEFDCAFRLAQEGIYTLYPFINSRIITVSMEDVKILLTQENPFFRKLSSETYSQAKDLAKGSIVLKYEPDPTKPDTLQCPIVLCGWRGKASIRTFVPKNERLHYLRMMGLEVLAEKKKEGAVLAPESEGGSGPPEAEEAGAEHGVEPAASASASVDAAPGPDPAEGALPR
;
A
#
# COMPACT_ATOMS: atom_id res chain seq x y z
N MET A 1 -16.72 16.95 19.55
CA MET A 1 -16.23 15.67 18.99
C MET A 1 -14.73 15.78 18.82
N ASN A 2 -13.95 15.53 19.87
CA ASN A 2 -12.48 15.48 19.77
C ASN A 2 -12.08 14.03 19.47
N VAL A 3 -12.18 13.64 18.21
CA VAL A 3 -11.69 12.33 17.78
C VAL A 3 -10.14 12.44 17.72
N PRO A 4 -9.36 11.57 18.38
CA PRO A 4 -7.90 11.66 18.44
C PRO A 4 -7.21 11.21 17.14
N PHE A 5 -7.93 11.16 16.01
CA PHE A 5 -7.40 10.70 14.73
C PHE A 5 -7.16 11.89 13.79
N PRO A 6 -6.13 11.84 12.94
CA PRO A 6 -6.00 12.79 11.84
C PRO A 6 -7.24 12.77 10.95
N GLU A 7 -7.70 13.94 10.54
CA GLU A 7 -8.76 14.05 9.53
C GLU A 7 -8.24 13.55 8.17
N GLY A 8 -9.09 12.83 7.44
CA GLY A 8 -8.78 12.30 6.10
C GLY A 8 -8.12 10.92 6.10
N PHE A 9 -7.53 10.56 4.96
CA PHE A 9 -6.92 9.26 4.74
C PHE A 9 -5.93 9.26 3.58
N VAL A 10 -5.07 8.24 3.53
CA VAL A 10 -4.12 7.98 2.45
C VAL A 10 -4.43 6.61 1.84
N ILE A 11 -4.64 6.59 0.52
CA ILE A 11 -4.71 5.36 -0.26
C ILE A 11 -3.37 5.17 -0.97
N ALA A 12 -2.63 4.14 -0.58
CA ALA A 12 -1.35 3.80 -1.17
C ALA A 12 -1.50 2.58 -2.07
N ASN A 13 -1.14 2.73 -3.35
CA ASN A 13 -1.30 1.71 -4.37
C ASN A 13 0.05 1.21 -4.90
N ASP A 14 0.19 -0.10 -5.06
CA ASP A 14 1.27 -0.70 -5.86
C ASP A 14 0.71 -1.82 -6.74
N VAL A 15 1.27 -2.01 -7.93
CA VAL A 15 0.88 -3.10 -8.84
C VAL A 15 1.47 -4.44 -8.38
N ASP A 16 2.61 -4.41 -7.70
CA ASP A 16 3.29 -5.60 -7.17
C ASP A 16 2.78 -5.95 -5.77
N ASN A 17 2.18 -7.12 -5.65
CA ASN A 17 1.60 -7.59 -4.41
C ASN A 17 2.63 -7.78 -3.28
N LYS A 18 3.87 -8.21 -3.59
CA LYS A 18 4.94 -8.34 -2.58
C LYS A 18 5.36 -6.97 -2.05
N ARG A 19 5.43 -5.96 -2.93
CA ARG A 19 5.70 -4.58 -2.52
C ARG A 19 4.58 -3.98 -1.68
N CYS A 20 3.32 -4.34 -1.93
CA CYS A 20 2.22 -3.97 -1.01
C CYS A 20 2.48 -4.48 0.41
N TYR A 21 2.90 -5.74 0.58
CA TYR A 21 3.20 -6.29 1.91
C TYR A 21 4.40 -5.62 2.59
N LEU A 22 5.43 -5.27 1.82
CA LEU A 22 6.54 -4.46 2.31
C LEU A 22 6.06 -3.08 2.78
N LEU A 23 5.20 -2.42 1.99
CA LEU A 23 4.60 -1.14 2.35
C LEU A 23 3.78 -1.26 3.63
N VAL A 24 3.00 -2.32 3.81
CA VAL A 24 2.26 -2.59 5.05
C VAL A 24 3.21 -2.71 6.24
N HIS A 25 4.31 -3.45 6.09
CA HIS A 25 5.31 -3.57 7.14
C HIS A 25 5.93 -2.23 7.51
N GLN A 26 6.26 -1.39 6.53
CA GLN A 26 6.82 -0.06 6.77
C GLN A 26 5.80 0.89 7.41
N ALA A 27 4.55 0.86 6.94
CA ALA A 27 3.45 1.70 7.43
C ALA A 27 3.05 1.37 8.88
N LYS A 28 3.25 0.12 9.35
CA LYS A 28 3.02 -0.25 10.76
C LYS A 28 3.80 0.62 11.74
N ARG A 29 4.95 1.17 11.34
CA ARG A 29 5.74 2.10 12.17
C ARG A 29 5.03 3.43 12.42
N LEU A 30 4.11 3.83 11.55
CA LEU A 30 3.27 5.02 11.71
C LEU A 30 2.04 4.73 12.56
N SER A 31 1.56 3.47 12.56
CA SER A 31 0.40 3.02 13.34
C SER A 31 -0.82 3.96 13.20
N SER A 32 -1.15 4.31 11.94
CA SER A 32 -2.26 5.23 11.63
C SER A 32 -3.54 4.50 11.19
N PRO A 33 -4.72 4.82 11.75
CA PRO A 33 -6.01 4.28 11.29
C PRO A 33 -6.45 4.82 9.93
N CYS A 34 -5.71 5.79 9.37
CA CYS A 34 -6.09 6.55 8.18
C CYS A 34 -5.38 6.05 6.90
N ILE A 35 -4.78 4.85 6.90
CA ILE A 35 -4.09 4.29 5.72
C ILE A 35 -4.82 3.08 5.16
N MET A 36 -4.96 3.04 3.83
CA MET A 36 -5.41 1.89 3.07
C MET A 36 -4.38 1.53 1.99
N VAL A 37 -3.91 0.29 2.00
CA VAL A 37 -3.02 -0.25 0.98
C VAL A 37 -3.83 -1.06 -0.01
N VAL A 38 -3.74 -0.71 -1.29
CA VAL A 38 -4.47 -1.36 -2.38
C VAL A 38 -3.51 -1.89 -3.44
N ASN A 39 -3.95 -2.87 -4.22
CA ASN A 39 -3.12 -3.51 -5.24
C ASN A 39 -3.78 -3.46 -6.63
N HIS A 40 -3.41 -2.46 -7.41
CA HIS A 40 -3.93 -2.23 -8.77
C HIS A 40 -2.86 -1.66 -9.70
N ASP A 41 -3.05 -1.87 -11.01
CA ASP A 41 -2.35 -1.07 -12.02
C ASP A 41 -2.82 0.38 -11.94
N ALA A 42 -1.90 1.31 -11.63
CA ALA A 42 -2.19 2.73 -11.46
C ALA A 42 -2.79 3.38 -12.72
N SER A 43 -2.50 2.85 -13.92
CA SER A 43 -3.06 3.35 -15.17
C SER A 43 -4.54 3.02 -15.35
N SER A 44 -5.09 2.10 -14.53
CA SER A 44 -6.48 1.66 -14.57
C SER A 44 -7.16 1.56 -13.19
N ILE A 45 -6.55 2.12 -12.15
CA ILE A 45 -7.08 2.09 -10.78
C ILE A 45 -8.53 2.62 -10.75
N PRO A 46 -9.50 1.92 -10.14
CA PRO A 46 -10.92 2.26 -10.26
C PRO A 46 -11.29 3.57 -9.55
N ARG A 47 -12.31 4.28 -10.07
CA ARG A 47 -12.92 5.41 -9.35
C ARG A 47 -13.69 4.90 -8.15
N LEU A 48 -13.33 5.35 -6.97
CA LEU A 48 -14.00 4.97 -5.73
C LEU A 48 -15.30 5.74 -5.54
N THR A 49 -16.19 5.20 -4.73
CA THR A 49 -17.47 5.83 -4.35
C THR A 49 -17.57 5.99 -2.84
N ILE A 50 -18.23 7.03 -2.38
CA ILE A 50 -18.50 7.29 -0.96
C ILE A 50 -19.97 7.64 -0.78
N ASP A 51 -20.49 7.41 0.42
CA ASP A 51 -21.82 7.90 0.80
C ASP A 51 -21.72 9.31 1.37
N VAL A 52 -22.44 10.25 0.78
CA VAL A 52 -22.59 11.62 1.25
C VAL A 52 -24.08 11.84 1.49
N ASN A 53 -24.49 11.86 2.76
CA ASN A 53 -25.88 12.06 3.18
C ASN A 53 -26.88 11.09 2.49
N GLY A 54 -26.53 9.81 2.39
CA GLY A 54 -27.35 8.76 1.78
C GLY A 54 -27.28 8.70 0.25
N LYS A 55 -26.46 9.55 -0.38
CA LYS A 55 -26.23 9.53 -1.83
C LYS A 55 -24.84 8.98 -2.12
N LYS A 56 -24.77 8.03 -3.06
CA LYS A 56 -23.50 7.52 -3.56
C LYS A 56 -22.88 8.51 -4.54
N GLU A 57 -21.74 9.08 -4.15
CA GLU A 57 -20.97 10.02 -4.95
C GLU A 57 -19.60 9.43 -5.31
N ILE A 58 -18.96 9.98 -6.35
CA ILE A 58 -17.60 9.59 -6.73
C ILE A 58 -16.63 10.28 -5.78
N LEU A 59 -15.69 9.51 -5.22
CA LEU A 59 -14.57 10.06 -4.48
C LEU A 59 -13.55 10.66 -5.45
N PHE A 60 -13.23 11.93 -5.23
CA PHE A 60 -12.07 12.60 -5.82
C PHE A 60 -11.02 12.84 -4.72
N TYR A 61 -9.76 12.84 -5.12
CA TYR A 61 -8.64 13.10 -4.21
C TYR A 61 -8.28 14.58 -4.21
N ASP A 62 -8.01 15.15 -3.04
CA ASP A 62 -7.48 16.51 -2.90
C ASP A 62 -6.03 16.62 -3.38
N ARG A 63 -5.27 15.54 -3.17
CA ARG A 63 -3.84 15.44 -3.46
C ARG A 63 -3.53 14.07 -4.06
N ILE A 64 -2.72 14.05 -5.11
CA ILE A 64 -2.22 12.81 -5.73
C ILE A 64 -0.70 12.92 -5.90
N LEU A 65 0.02 11.88 -5.49
CA LEU A 65 1.44 11.72 -5.80
C LEU A 65 1.60 10.58 -6.81
N CYS A 66 1.99 10.94 -8.04
CA CYS A 66 2.34 10.03 -9.11
C CYS A 66 3.87 9.87 -9.17
N ASP A 67 4.42 9.06 -8.27
CA ASP A 67 5.79 8.56 -8.39
C ASP A 67 5.80 7.38 -9.37
N VAL A 68 6.10 7.67 -10.64
CA VAL A 68 5.87 6.73 -11.74
C VAL A 68 7.11 5.87 -12.01
N PRO A 69 6.94 4.63 -12.52
CA PRO A 69 8.08 3.81 -12.94
C PRO A 69 8.91 4.54 -14.00
N CYS A 70 10.22 4.62 -13.76
CA CYS A 70 11.22 5.35 -14.54
C CYS A 70 12.37 4.44 -14.98
N SER A 71 13.16 4.87 -15.96
CA SER A 71 14.41 4.20 -16.35
C SER A 71 15.47 4.25 -15.24
N GLY A 72 15.36 5.23 -14.32
CA GLY A 72 16.12 5.31 -13.08
C GLY A 72 17.57 5.76 -13.22
N ASP A 73 17.94 6.42 -14.32
CA ASP A 73 19.27 7.01 -14.52
C ASP A 73 19.65 8.02 -13.44
N GLY A 74 18.69 8.72 -12.83
CA GLY A 74 18.93 9.55 -11.64
C GLY A 74 19.39 8.77 -10.41
N THR A 75 19.19 7.46 -10.37
CA THR A 75 19.54 6.59 -9.22
C THR A 75 20.91 5.90 -9.35
N MET A 76 21.66 6.16 -10.42
CA MET A 76 22.95 5.51 -10.71
C MET A 76 23.96 5.50 -9.55
N ARG A 77 23.92 6.51 -8.66
CA ARG A 77 24.78 6.58 -7.45
C ARG A 77 24.42 5.56 -6.36
N LYS A 78 23.15 5.16 -6.28
CA LYS A 78 22.63 4.24 -5.25
C LYS A 78 22.45 2.82 -5.79
N ASN A 79 22.18 2.68 -7.09
CA ASN A 79 21.90 1.40 -7.72
C ASN A 79 22.86 1.14 -8.88
N ILE A 80 23.91 0.37 -8.60
CA ILE A 80 24.96 0.02 -9.59
C ILE A 80 24.41 -0.82 -10.75
N ASP A 81 23.29 -1.52 -10.58
CA ASP A 81 22.69 -2.29 -11.67
C ASP A 81 22.18 -1.41 -12.81
N VAL A 82 21.77 -0.16 -12.50
CA VAL A 82 21.32 0.80 -13.51
C VAL A 82 22.43 1.07 -14.52
N TRP A 83 23.69 1.15 -14.08
CA TRP A 83 24.84 1.31 -14.98
C TRP A 83 24.93 0.24 -16.07
N LYS A 84 24.57 -1.00 -15.73
CA LYS A 84 24.70 -2.15 -16.64
C LYS A 84 23.47 -2.34 -17.54
N LYS A 85 22.30 -1.94 -17.05
CA LYS A 85 21.00 -2.26 -17.67
C LYS A 85 20.36 -1.08 -18.39
N TRP A 86 20.81 0.15 -18.12
CA TRP A 86 20.19 1.34 -18.69
C TRP A 86 20.43 1.42 -20.20
N THR A 87 19.35 1.69 -20.96
CA THR A 87 19.39 1.99 -22.39
C THR A 87 18.32 3.02 -22.72
N THR A 88 18.47 3.77 -23.82
CA THR A 88 17.44 4.71 -24.30
C THR A 88 16.11 4.05 -24.64
N LEU A 89 16.10 2.74 -24.92
CA LEU A 89 14.86 2.00 -25.15
C LEU A 89 13.98 1.97 -23.90
N ASN A 90 14.57 2.00 -22.71
CA ASN A 90 13.83 1.96 -21.44
C ASN A 90 12.88 3.17 -21.32
N SER A 91 13.39 4.38 -21.57
CA SER A 91 12.58 5.61 -21.55
C SER A 91 11.48 5.61 -22.61
N LEU A 92 11.78 5.12 -23.82
CA LEU A 92 10.79 5.05 -24.91
C LEU A 92 9.61 4.12 -24.56
N GLN A 93 9.90 2.97 -23.94
CA GLN A 93 8.87 2.00 -23.55
C GLN A 93 8.01 2.50 -22.38
N LEU A 94 8.60 3.26 -21.45
CA LEU A 94 7.92 3.73 -20.25
C LEU A 94 7.05 4.97 -20.48
N HIS A 95 7.42 5.87 -21.41
CA HIS A 95 6.70 7.11 -21.70
C HIS A 95 5.17 6.91 -21.83
N GLY A 96 4.75 5.91 -22.62
CA GLY A 96 3.33 5.64 -22.82
C GLY A 96 2.62 5.16 -21.56
N LEU A 97 3.29 4.44 -20.66
CA LEU A 97 2.74 4.02 -19.36
C LEU A 97 2.66 5.20 -18.40
N GLN A 98 3.73 6.00 -18.31
CA GLN A 98 3.81 7.20 -17.47
C GLN A 98 2.69 8.19 -17.81
N LEU A 99 2.45 8.45 -19.11
CA LEU A 99 1.36 9.31 -19.56
C LEU A 99 -0.03 8.77 -19.18
N ARG A 100 -0.24 7.45 -19.24
CA ARG A 100 -1.52 6.83 -18.80
C ARG A 100 -1.71 6.95 -17.29
N ILE A 101 -0.66 6.74 -16.49
CA ILE A 101 -0.73 6.91 -15.03
C ILE A 101 -1.03 8.37 -14.69
N ALA A 102 -0.33 9.33 -15.29
CA ALA A 102 -0.55 10.75 -15.03
C ALA A 102 -1.95 11.22 -15.48
N THR A 103 -2.41 10.75 -16.65
CA THR A 103 -3.80 10.95 -17.11
C THR A 103 -4.80 10.43 -16.07
N ARG A 104 -4.60 9.20 -15.60
CA ARG A 104 -5.49 8.55 -14.64
C ARG A 104 -5.47 9.22 -13.27
N GLY A 105 -4.34 9.79 -12.86
CA GLY A 105 -4.23 10.66 -11.69
C GLY A 105 -5.09 11.91 -11.83
N ALA A 106 -4.92 12.67 -12.92
CA ALA A 106 -5.69 13.89 -13.17
C ALA A 106 -7.21 13.67 -13.25
N GLU A 107 -7.65 12.51 -13.76
CA GLU A 107 -9.06 12.12 -13.78
C GLU A 107 -9.69 11.98 -12.40
N GLN A 108 -8.89 11.60 -11.40
CA GLN A 108 -9.34 11.33 -10.03
C GLN A 108 -9.06 12.49 -9.07
N LEU A 109 -8.39 13.54 -9.54
CA LEU A 109 -8.14 14.74 -8.77
C LEU A 109 -9.40 15.63 -8.74
N VAL A 110 -9.69 16.22 -7.58
CA VAL A 110 -10.73 17.26 -7.45
C VAL A 110 -10.32 18.53 -8.21
N GLU A 111 -11.29 19.35 -8.63
CA GLU A 111 -11.01 20.70 -9.11
C GLU A 111 -10.40 21.54 -7.98
N GLY A 112 -9.34 22.29 -8.27
CA GLY A 112 -8.49 22.95 -7.29
C GLY A 112 -7.47 22.04 -6.59
N GLY A 113 -7.54 20.71 -6.79
CA GLY A 113 -6.60 19.75 -6.23
C GLY A 113 -5.20 19.86 -6.84
N ARG A 114 -4.20 19.30 -6.15
CA ARG A 114 -2.80 19.24 -6.61
C ARG A 114 -2.37 17.81 -6.93
N MET A 115 -1.76 17.60 -8.09
CA MET A 115 -1.11 16.36 -8.47
C MET A 115 0.38 16.60 -8.63
N VAL A 116 1.21 15.81 -7.94
CA VAL A 116 2.66 15.80 -8.14
C VAL A 116 2.98 14.64 -9.06
N TYR A 117 3.62 14.93 -10.19
CA TYR A 117 4.27 13.93 -11.03
C TYR A 117 5.76 13.91 -10.70
N SER A 118 6.32 12.74 -10.46
CA SER A 118 7.76 12.62 -10.20
C SER A 118 8.36 11.40 -10.86
N THR A 119 9.63 11.55 -11.24
CA THR A 119 10.47 10.45 -11.71
C THR A 119 11.82 10.50 -11.02
N CYS A 120 12.44 9.34 -10.95
CA CYS A 120 13.85 9.15 -10.65
C CYS A 120 14.74 9.22 -11.90
N SER A 121 14.24 9.83 -12.98
CA SER A 121 14.90 9.96 -14.28
C SER A 121 15.46 11.37 -14.47
N LEU A 122 16.41 11.52 -15.39
CA LEU A 122 16.80 12.82 -15.93
C LEU A 122 16.47 12.95 -17.43
N ASN A 123 15.85 11.93 -18.02
CA ASN A 123 15.55 11.89 -19.44
C ASN A 123 14.28 12.70 -19.78
N PRO A 124 14.36 13.72 -20.66
CA PRO A 124 13.21 14.54 -21.03
C PRO A 124 12.01 13.78 -21.58
N ILE A 125 12.23 12.59 -22.16
CA ILE A 125 11.16 11.73 -22.69
C ILE A 125 10.26 11.21 -21.57
N GLU A 126 10.81 10.97 -20.38
CA GLU A 126 10.09 10.54 -19.20
C GLU A 126 9.59 11.72 -18.37
N ASP A 127 10.16 12.91 -18.58
CA ASP A 127 9.93 14.09 -17.77
C ASP A 127 9.04 15.11 -18.52
N GLU A 128 9.64 16.11 -19.16
CA GLU A 128 8.89 17.20 -19.81
C GLU A 128 8.01 16.74 -20.96
N ALA A 129 8.38 15.70 -21.70
CA ALA A 129 7.53 15.18 -22.77
C ALA A 129 6.21 14.61 -22.23
N VAL A 130 6.24 13.97 -21.06
CA VAL A 130 5.02 13.46 -20.40
C VAL A 130 4.15 14.64 -19.92
N ILE A 131 4.78 15.64 -19.29
CA ILE A 131 4.08 16.83 -18.79
C ILE A 131 3.47 17.65 -19.94
N ALA A 132 4.25 17.93 -20.99
CA ALA A 132 3.79 18.66 -22.16
C ALA A 132 2.61 17.95 -22.83
N SER A 133 2.70 16.63 -23.01
CA SER A 133 1.61 15.82 -23.58
C SER A 133 0.36 15.83 -22.71
N LEU A 134 0.50 15.80 -21.38
CA LEU A 134 -0.62 15.85 -20.45
C LEU A 134 -1.30 17.23 -20.47
N LEU A 135 -0.52 18.32 -20.45
CA LEU A 135 -1.00 19.69 -20.51
C LEU A 135 -1.70 19.98 -21.84
N GLU A 136 -1.10 19.56 -22.97
CA GLU A 136 -1.69 19.67 -24.30
C GLU A 136 -3.06 19.00 -24.36
N LYS A 137 -3.15 17.75 -23.89
CA LYS A 137 -4.41 17.00 -23.84
C LYS A 137 -5.45 17.65 -22.92
N SER A 138 -5.03 18.40 -21.91
CA SER A 138 -5.91 18.99 -20.90
C SER A 138 -6.69 20.20 -21.38
N GLU A 139 -6.29 20.82 -22.50
CA GLU A 139 -6.94 22.01 -23.05
C GLU A 139 -7.14 23.13 -22.00
N GLY A 140 -6.14 23.33 -21.13
CA GLY A 140 -6.16 24.33 -20.06
C GLY A 140 -6.84 23.89 -18.75
N ALA A 141 -7.37 22.66 -18.68
CA ALA A 141 -7.93 22.11 -17.44
C ALA A 141 -6.84 21.74 -16.40
N LEU A 142 -5.59 21.59 -16.81
CA LEU A 142 -4.42 21.43 -15.95
C LEU A 142 -3.39 22.52 -16.23
N GLU A 143 -2.73 22.98 -15.18
CA GLU A 143 -1.62 23.93 -15.25
C GLU A 143 -0.47 23.49 -14.34
N LEU A 144 0.76 23.92 -14.66
CA LEU A 144 1.90 23.80 -13.75
C LEU A 144 1.84 24.88 -12.67
N ALA A 145 1.88 24.46 -11.41
CA ALA A 145 2.04 25.35 -10.27
C ALA A 145 3.49 25.80 -10.13
N ASP A 146 3.68 27.09 -9.85
CA ASP A 146 4.97 27.59 -9.39
C ASP A 146 5.15 27.23 -7.91
N VAL A 147 6.13 26.38 -7.62
CA VAL A 147 6.50 25.94 -6.28
C VAL A 147 7.93 26.34 -5.90
N SER A 148 8.51 27.28 -6.63
CA SER A 148 9.89 27.74 -6.43
C SER A 148 10.15 28.26 -5.01
N SER A 149 9.15 28.83 -4.35
CA SER A 149 9.22 29.33 -2.98
C SER A 149 8.91 28.28 -1.90
N GLU A 150 8.38 27.11 -2.25
CA GLU A 150 7.91 26.12 -1.26
C GLU A 150 9.08 25.33 -0.60
N LEU A 151 10.23 25.23 -1.28
CA LEU A 151 11.41 24.48 -0.80
C LEU A 151 12.70 25.31 -0.93
N PRO A 152 12.89 26.38 -0.13
CA PRO A 152 13.99 27.34 -0.30
C PRO A 152 15.39 26.73 -0.15
N GLY A 153 15.53 25.60 0.54
CA GLY A 153 16.80 24.88 0.71
C GLY A 153 17.14 23.92 -0.42
N LEU A 154 16.22 23.63 -1.35
CA LEU A 154 16.43 22.70 -2.44
C LEU A 154 17.02 23.42 -3.65
N LYS A 155 18.16 22.94 -4.16
CA LYS A 155 18.73 23.40 -5.43
C LYS A 155 18.18 22.55 -6.57
N TRP A 156 17.62 23.22 -7.57
CA TRP A 156 17.05 22.59 -8.76
C TRP A 156 17.34 23.45 -9.98
N MET A 157 17.24 22.85 -11.17
CA MET A 157 17.26 23.52 -12.47
C MET A 157 15.82 23.57 -13.00
N PRO A 158 15.44 24.63 -13.74
CA PRO A 158 14.16 24.67 -14.41
C PRO A 158 14.03 23.53 -15.43
N GLY A 159 12.79 23.12 -15.70
CA GLY A 159 12.48 22.21 -16.79
C GLY A 159 12.89 22.78 -18.14
N ILE A 160 13.12 21.89 -19.10
CA ILE A 160 13.57 22.27 -20.44
C ILE A 160 12.41 22.28 -21.44
N THR A 161 12.49 23.15 -22.44
CA THR A 161 11.48 23.30 -23.49
C THR A 161 11.87 22.66 -24.82
N GLN A 162 13.12 22.21 -24.94
CA GLN A 162 13.69 21.66 -26.17
C GLN A 162 14.50 20.41 -25.83
N TRP A 163 14.24 19.32 -26.56
CA TRP A 163 14.97 18.07 -26.42
C TRP A 163 14.92 17.28 -27.73
N LYS A 164 15.75 16.24 -27.81
CA LYS A 164 15.82 15.31 -28.94
C LYS A 164 15.55 13.89 -28.45
N VAL A 165 15.08 13.05 -29.34
CA VAL A 165 14.81 11.64 -29.05
C VAL A 165 15.96 10.79 -29.60
N MET A 166 16.61 10.01 -28.74
CA MET A 166 17.67 9.07 -29.13
C MET A 166 17.15 7.64 -29.14
N THR A 167 17.56 6.87 -30.14
CA THR A 167 17.28 5.44 -30.23
C THR A 167 18.35 4.59 -29.58
N LYS A 168 18.13 3.28 -29.48
CA LYS A 168 19.10 2.35 -28.85
C LYS A 168 20.44 2.30 -29.62
N ASP A 169 20.38 2.46 -30.93
CA ASP A 169 21.50 2.52 -31.88
C ASP A 169 22.20 3.90 -31.94
N GLY A 170 21.79 4.86 -31.10
CA GLY A 170 22.44 6.17 -31.01
C GLY A 170 22.01 7.20 -32.07
N GLN A 171 20.96 6.92 -32.84
CA GLN A 171 20.41 7.86 -33.80
C GLN A 171 19.54 8.90 -33.08
N TRP A 172 19.76 10.18 -33.37
CA TRP A 172 18.99 11.30 -32.83
C TRP A 172 17.94 11.81 -33.81
N PHE A 173 16.75 12.09 -33.29
CA PHE A 173 15.67 12.75 -34.00
C PHE A 173 15.29 14.04 -33.25
N SER A 174 15.27 15.17 -33.96
CA SER A 174 14.78 16.44 -33.41
C SER A 174 13.26 16.60 -33.59
N GLU A 175 12.68 15.91 -34.58
CA GLU A 175 11.28 16.05 -34.98
C GLU A 175 10.66 14.68 -35.29
N TRP A 176 9.35 14.58 -35.12
CA TRP A 176 8.58 13.36 -35.37
C TRP A 176 8.63 12.93 -36.85
N GLU A 177 8.57 13.89 -37.77
CA GLU A 177 8.50 13.63 -39.22
C GLU A 177 9.80 13.00 -39.76
N ALA A 178 10.91 13.21 -39.06
CA ALA A 178 12.19 12.58 -39.39
C ALA A 178 12.28 11.11 -38.94
N VAL A 179 11.33 10.63 -38.14
CA VAL A 179 11.33 9.26 -37.60
C VAL A 179 10.88 8.28 -38.69
N PRO A 180 11.70 7.27 -39.06
CA PRO A 180 11.32 6.26 -40.03
C PRO A 180 10.06 5.49 -39.61
N HIS A 181 9.16 5.19 -40.55
CA HIS A 181 7.90 4.47 -40.31
C HIS A 181 8.07 3.18 -39.50
N GLY A 182 9.16 2.43 -39.71
CA GLY A 182 9.45 1.21 -38.96
C GLY A 182 9.67 1.40 -37.44
N ARG A 183 9.88 2.64 -36.98
CA ARG A 183 10.08 3.00 -35.56
C ARG A 183 8.87 3.65 -34.91
N HIS A 184 7.77 3.87 -35.64
CA HIS A 184 6.56 4.53 -35.11
C HIS A 184 5.85 3.75 -33.99
N THR A 185 6.18 2.46 -33.82
CA THR A 185 5.68 1.66 -32.68
C THR A 185 6.41 1.98 -31.38
N GLN A 186 7.68 2.40 -31.46
CA GLN A 186 8.56 2.67 -30.32
C GLN A 186 8.63 4.16 -30.00
N ILE A 187 8.74 4.99 -31.03
CA ILE A 187 8.78 6.45 -30.91
C ILE A 187 7.40 6.98 -31.25
N ARG A 188 6.92 7.96 -30.50
CA ARG A 188 5.59 8.56 -30.66
C ARG A 188 5.69 10.07 -30.80
N PRO A 189 4.72 10.74 -31.42
CA PRO A 189 4.69 12.21 -31.51
C PRO A 189 4.78 12.89 -30.15
N THR A 190 4.15 12.31 -29.11
CA THR A 190 4.13 12.79 -27.73
C THR A 190 5.50 12.82 -27.03
N MET A 191 6.53 12.25 -27.66
CA MET A 191 7.90 12.26 -27.13
C MET A 191 8.70 13.49 -27.56
N PHE A 192 8.17 14.31 -28.47
CA PHE A 192 8.82 15.50 -29.00
C PHE A 192 8.25 16.79 -28.38
N PRO A 193 9.00 17.90 -28.37
CA PRO A 193 8.46 19.19 -27.96
C PRO A 193 7.26 19.61 -28.81
N PRO A 194 6.25 20.29 -28.22
CA PRO A 194 5.20 20.97 -28.97
C PRO A 194 5.79 21.93 -30.02
N LYS A 195 5.22 21.90 -31.23
CA LYS A 195 5.69 22.72 -32.36
C LYS A 195 5.25 24.18 -32.28
N ASP A 196 4.09 24.42 -31.69
CA ASP A 196 3.51 25.76 -31.55
C ASP A 196 4.23 26.52 -30.41
N PRO A 197 4.98 27.59 -30.70
CA PRO A 197 5.73 28.34 -29.70
C PRO A 197 4.84 29.02 -28.66
N GLU A 198 3.66 29.51 -29.05
CA GLU A 198 2.73 30.16 -28.13
C GLU A 198 2.18 29.15 -27.12
N ARG A 199 1.80 27.97 -27.62
CA ARG A 199 1.35 26.86 -26.78
C ARG A 199 2.45 26.38 -25.84
N LEU A 200 3.68 26.25 -26.35
CA LEU A 200 4.83 25.82 -25.55
C LEU A 200 5.14 26.82 -24.42
N GLN A 201 5.09 28.12 -24.70
CA GLN A 201 5.28 29.16 -23.70
C GLN A 201 4.16 29.14 -22.65
N ALA A 202 2.91 28.92 -23.06
CA ALA A 202 1.77 28.83 -22.15
C ALA A 202 1.80 27.61 -21.23
N MET A 203 2.58 26.56 -21.56
CA MET A 203 2.73 25.39 -20.69
C MET A 203 3.57 25.66 -19.44
N HIS A 204 4.43 26.68 -19.44
CA HIS A 204 5.31 27.03 -18.33
C HIS A 204 6.21 25.86 -17.84
N LEU A 205 6.84 25.13 -18.77
CA LEU A 205 7.69 23.98 -18.44
C LEU A 205 8.89 24.33 -17.54
N GLU A 206 9.31 25.60 -17.50
CA GLU A 206 10.32 26.11 -16.57
C GLU A 206 9.94 25.93 -15.10
N ARG A 207 8.65 25.74 -14.79
CA ARG A 207 8.14 25.46 -13.44
C ARG A 207 8.38 24.02 -12.99
N CYS A 208 8.79 23.12 -13.89
CA CYS A 208 9.25 21.80 -13.50
C CYS A 208 10.62 21.89 -12.81
N LEU A 209 10.88 20.98 -11.86
CA LEU A 209 12.08 20.97 -11.04
C LEU A 209 12.95 19.78 -11.44
N ARG A 210 14.12 20.06 -12.03
CA ARG A 210 15.19 19.09 -12.25
C ARG A 210 16.19 19.13 -11.11
N ILE A 211 16.22 18.09 -10.29
CA ILE A 211 17.16 17.96 -9.17
C ILE A 211 18.38 17.20 -9.69
N LEU A 212 19.52 17.88 -9.79
CA LEU A 212 20.74 17.30 -10.34
C LEU A 212 21.66 16.76 -9.23
N PRO A 213 22.27 15.57 -9.40
CA PRO A 213 23.08 14.94 -8.36
C PRO A 213 24.23 15.81 -7.83
N HIS A 214 24.86 16.61 -8.70
CA HIS A 214 26.04 17.41 -8.37
C HIS A 214 25.72 18.74 -7.67
N HIS A 215 24.45 19.15 -7.60
CA HIS A 215 24.08 20.41 -6.94
C HIS A 215 24.10 20.32 -5.42
N GLN A 216 23.69 19.19 -4.86
CA GLN A 216 23.58 18.97 -3.40
C GLN A 216 24.02 17.58 -2.95
N ASN A 217 24.84 16.89 -3.74
CA ASN A 217 25.31 15.53 -3.45
C ASN A 217 24.16 14.52 -3.21
N THR A 218 23.14 14.59 -4.07
CA THR A 218 21.95 13.73 -4.01
C THR A 218 21.95 12.70 -5.16
N GLY A 219 20.83 11.98 -5.33
CA GLY A 219 20.48 11.39 -6.63
C GLY A 219 19.89 12.42 -7.59
N GLY A 220 19.60 11.98 -8.81
CA GLY A 220 18.84 12.74 -9.81
C GLY A 220 17.35 12.48 -9.65
N PHE A 221 16.55 13.52 -9.87
CA PHE A 221 15.10 13.46 -9.70
C PHE A 221 14.42 14.55 -10.54
N PHE A 222 13.18 14.29 -10.97
CA PHE A 222 12.32 15.24 -11.66
C PHE A 222 10.99 15.38 -10.91
N VAL A 223 10.49 16.61 -10.79
CA VAL A 223 9.21 16.90 -10.15
C VAL A 223 8.43 17.93 -10.96
N ALA A 224 7.15 17.68 -11.18
CA ALA A 224 6.21 18.64 -11.74
C ALA A 224 4.96 18.68 -10.86
N VAL A 225 4.57 19.88 -10.40
CA VAL A 225 3.37 20.09 -9.59
C VAL A 225 2.28 20.66 -10.47
N LEU A 226 1.17 19.93 -10.60
CA LEU A 226 0.04 20.28 -11.44
C LEU A 226 -1.17 20.66 -10.59
N VAL A 227 -1.91 21.68 -10.99
CA VAL A 227 -3.21 22.06 -10.40
C VAL A 227 -4.30 21.83 -11.44
N LYS A 228 -5.40 21.19 -11.02
CA LYS A 228 -6.57 21.02 -11.87
C LYS A 228 -7.50 22.22 -11.74
N LYS A 229 -7.69 22.97 -12.82
CA LYS A 229 -8.55 24.17 -12.84
C LYS A 229 -10.01 23.86 -13.15
N SER A 230 -10.26 22.80 -13.92
CA SER A 230 -11.61 22.40 -14.31
C SER A 230 -11.67 20.91 -14.66
N SER A 231 -12.87 20.40 -14.92
CA SER A 231 -13.08 19.02 -15.35
C SER A 231 -12.31 18.68 -16.63
N MET A 232 -11.62 17.55 -16.63
CA MET A 232 -10.81 17.11 -17.76
C MET A 232 -11.66 16.98 -19.03
N PRO A 233 -11.21 17.48 -20.20
CA PRO A 233 -12.03 17.49 -21.42
C PRO A 233 -12.45 16.07 -21.86
N TRP A 234 -11.57 15.08 -21.65
CA TRP A 234 -11.84 13.68 -21.97
C TRP A 234 -12.77 12.96 -20.97
N ASN A 235 -13.20 13.61 -19.89
CA ASN A 235 -14.25 13.08 -19.01
C ASN A 235 -15.66 13.40 -19.52
N LYS A 236 -15.81 14.32 -20.47
CA LYS A 236 -17.11 14.66 -21.06
C LYS A 236 -17.60 13.45 -21.86
N ARG A 237 -18.71 12.83 -21.44
CA ARG A 237 -19.39 11.83 -22.28
C ARG A 237 -19.91 12.53 -23.55
N PRO A 238 -19.82 11.91 -24.74
CA PRO A 238 -20.57 12.42 -25.87
C PRO A 238 -22.06 12.47 -25.50
N PRO A 239 -22.83 13.48 -25.97
CA PRO A 239 -24.27 13.52 -25.74
C PRO A 239 -24.88 12.20 -26.20
N LYS A 240 -25.71 11.59 -25.36
CA LYS A 240 -26.63 10.55 -25.87
C LYS A 240 -27.48 11.23 -26.93
N LEU A 241 -27.33 10.83 -28.19
CA LEU A 241 -28.32 11.13 -29.22
C LEU A 241 -29.68 10.73 -28.64
N GLN A 242 -30.51 11.71 -28.31
CA GLN A 242 -31.92 11.48 -28.03
C GLN A 242 -32.51 11.04 -29.37
N GLY A 243 -32.64 9.73 -29.56
CA GLY A 243 -33.42 9.19 -30.66
C GLY A 243 -34.86 9.66 -30.50
N GLU A 244 -35.39 10.28 -31.55
CA GLU A 244 -36.81 10.62 -31.64
C GLU A 244 -37.70 9.40 -31.34
N PRO A 245 -38.88 9.58 -30.74
CA PRO A 245 -39.78 8.47 -30.48
C PRO A 245 -40.30 7.91 -31.80
N ARG A 246 -39.95 6.66 -32.12
CA ARG A 246 -40.64 5.91 -33.17
C ARG A 246 -42.03 5.50 -32.66
N GLU A 247 -43.06 5.88 -33.41
CA GLU A 247 -44.45 5.51 -33.19
C GLU A 247 -44.66 3.98 -33.19
N PRO A 248 -45.63 3.45 -32.42
CA PRO A 248 -45.94 2.03 -32.38
C PRO A 248 -46.68 1.60 -33.65
N VAL A 249 -46.10 0.64 -34.37
CA VAL A 249 -46.73 -0.02 -35.52
C VAL A 249 -47.87 -0.91 -35.04
N ARG A 250 -49.05 -0.70 -35.64
CA ARG A 250 -50.30 -1.43 -35.37
C ARG A 250 -50.18 -2.93 -35.66
N SER A 251 -50.76 -3.73 -34.76
CA SER A 251 -51.05 -5.15 -34.92
C SER A 251 -52.20 -5.39 -35.90
N GLY A 252 -52.04 -6.39 -36.78
CA GLY A 252 -53.08 -7.06 -37.57
C GLY A 252 -53.03 -8.58 -37.36
N PRO A 253 -54.09 -9.33 -37.70
CA PRO A 253 -54.69 -10.29 -36.77
C PRO A 253 -54.21 -11.75 -36.87
N THR A 254 -54.53 -12.43 -35.77
CA THR A 254 -54.49 -13.85 -35.39
C THR A 254 -54.83 -14.89 -36.47
N ASP A 255 -54.19 -16.06 -36.39
CA ASP A 255 -54.90 -17.31 -36.10
C ASP A 255 -54.01 -18.42 -35.49
N PRO A 256 -54.58 -19.36 -34.70
CA PRO A 256 -53.85 -20.20 -33.75
C PRO A 256 -53.89 -21.71 -34.07
N ALA A 257 -52.82 -22.42 -33.71
CA ALA A 257 -52.79 -23.86 -33.46
C ALA A 257 -51.44 -24.20 -32.79
N GLU A 258 -51.27 -25.12 -31.86
CA GLU A 258 -52.09 -25.81 -30.87
C GLU A 258 -51.04 -26.40 -29.90
N LEU A 259 -51.32 -26.41 -28.59
CA LEU A 259 -50.49 -27.12 -27.60
C LEU A 259 -50.75 -28.63 -27.69
N GLU A 260 -49.73 -29.45 -27.44
CA GLU A 260 -49.74 -30.68 -26.61
C GLU A 260 -48.38 -31.41 -26.72
N SER A 261 -47.92 -32.29 -25.83
CA SER A 261 -47.77 -32.26 -24.38
C SER A 261 -46.79 -33.39 -23.99
N LYS A 262 -45.76 -33.08 -23.16
CA LYS A 262 -45.08 -33.97 -22.16
C LYS A 262 -44.36 -35.28 -22.65
N PRO A 263 -43.64 -36.05 -21.79
CA PRO A 263 -42.40 -35.65 -21.08
C PRO A 263 -41.33 -36.79 -20.93
N VAL A 264 -40.17 -36.43 -20.34
CA VAL A 264 -39.20 -37.23 -19.52
C VAL A 264 -38.28 -38.31 -20.16
N GLY A 265 -36.98 -38.16 -19.84
CA GLY A 265 -36.01 -39.23 -19.50
C GLY A 265 -35.07 -39.63 -20.65
N GLY A 266 -33.75 -39.80 -20.51
CA GLY A 266 -32.79 -39.71 -19.40
C GLY A 266 -31.44 -40.25 -19.89
N ILE A 267 -30.36 -39.75 -19.28
CA ILE A 267 -29.03 -40.39 -19.05
C ILE A 267 -28.06 -40.63 -20.24
N ASP A 268 -26.83 -40.20 -19.96
CA ASP A 268 -25.48 -40.62 -20.39
C ASP A 268 -24.82 -40.20 -21.72
N ASP A 269 -23.72 -39.46 -21.48
CA ASP A 269 -22.33 -39.72 -21.83
C ASP A 269 -21.73 -39.42 -23.21
N THR A 270 -20.53 -38.85 -23.05
CA THR A 270 -19.32 -38.95 -23.87
C THR A 270 -19.24 -38.18 -25.19
N GLU A 271 -18.46 -37.10 -25.10
CA GLU A 271 -17.12 -36.96 -25.69
C GLU A 271 -16.96 -36.89 -27.23
N ILE A 272 -15.93 -36.12 -27.62
CA ILE A 272 -15.16 -36.16 -28.87
C ILE A 272 -15.59 -35.17 -29.97
N THR A 273 -14.88 -34.03 -29.93
CA THR A 273 -14.18 -33.37 -31.04
C THR A 273 -14.61 -33.66 -32.48
N GLU A 274 -14.90 -32.59 -33.23
CA GLU A 274 -14.41 -32.47 -34.60
C GLU A 274 -14.02 -31.02 -34.93
N ARG A 275 -12.77 -30.87 -35.37
CA ARG A 275 -12.23 -29.71 -36.06
C ARG A 275 -12.82 -29.70 -37.47
N ALA A 276 -13.33 -28.56 -37.91
CA ALA A 276 -13.42 -28.24 -39.33
C ALA A 276 -12.74 -26.90 -39.57
N GLU A 277 -11.56 -26.98 -40.20
CA GLU A 277 -10.91 -25.87 -40.88
C GLU A 277 -11.54 -25.67 -42.27
N ASN A 278 -11.24 -24.49 -42.84
CA ASN A 278 -11.37 -24.04 -44.23
C ASN A 278 -12.51 -23.02 -44.48
N VAL A 279 -12.32 -21.92 -45.19
CA VAL A 279 -11.17 -21.33 -45.90
C VAL A 279 -11.54 -19.87 -46.15
N GLU A 280 -10.50 -19.06 -46.29
CA GLU A 280 -10.47 -17.64 -46.61
C GLU A 280 -11.38 -17.19 -47.76
N ASN A 281 -11.92 -15.98 -47.65
CA ASN A 281 -12.13 -15.13 -48.82
C ASN A 281 -11.65 -13.71 -48.52
N ASN A 282 -10.70 -13.26 -49.33
CA ASN A 282 -9.94 -12.03 -49.19
C ASN A 282 -10.39 -11.05 -50.27
N GLY A 283 -10.62 -9.79 -49.93
CA GLY A 283 -10.79 -8.75 -50.94
C GLY A 283 -11.43 -7.45 -50.47
N SER A 284 -10.59 -6.52 -50.00
CA SER A 284 -10.51 -5.10 -50.39
C SER A 284 -10.31 -4.14 -49.21
N LYS A 285 -9.09 -3.60 -49.13
CA LYS A 285 -8.67 -2.50 -48.24
C LYS A 285 -9.17 -1.16 -48.80
N LYS A 286 -9.76 -0.32 -47.94
CA LYS A 286 -9.57 1.13 -47.93
C LYS A 286 -9.58 1.66 -46.48
N ASP A 287 -8.50 2.39 -46.18
CA ASP A 287 -8.29 3.41 -45.14
C ASP A 287 -8.80 3.15 -43.72
N GLY A 288 -7.99 2.40 -42.96
CA GLY A 288 -8.18 2.17 -41.53
C GLY A 288 -7.30 3.09 -40.67
N VAL A 289 -7.92 4.10 -40.06
CA VAL A 289 -7.39 4.75 -38.85
C VAL A 289 -7.28 3.68 -37.76
N CYS A 290 -6.06 3.36 -37.32
CA CYS A 290 -5.83 2.48 -36.18
C CYS A 290 -6.33 3.14 -34.88
N GLY A 291 -7.59 2.87 -34.53
CA GLY A 291 -8.09 3.12 -33.17
C GLY A 291 -7.32 2.29 -32.14
N PRO A 292 -7.21 2.76 -30.88
CA PRO A 292 -6.57 2.00 -29.81
C PRO A 292 -7.33 0.68 -29.58
N PRO A 293 -6.64 -0.41 -29.23
CA PRO A 293 -7.28 -1.70 -29.01
C PRO A 293 -8.33 -1.59 -27.89
N PRO A 294 -9.47 -2.31 -28.00
CA PRO A 294 -10.53 -2.24 -27.02
C PRO A 294 -10.00 -2.62 -25.64
N SER A 295 -10.33 -1.81 -24.62
CA SER A 295 -9.96 -2.09 -23.23
C SER A 295 -10.55 -3.44 -22.83
N LYS A 296 -9.70 -4.46 -22.68
CA LYS A 296 -10.12 -5.75 -22.11
C LYS A 296 -10.70 -5.48 -20.72
N LYS A 297 -12.00 -5.73 -20.55
CA LYS A 297 -12.61 -5.77 -19.22
C LYS A 297 -11.87 -6.81 -18.40
N MET A 298 -11.24 -6.36 -17.32
CA MET A 298 -10.52 -7.23 -16.40
C MET A 298 -11.51 -8.23 -15.80
N LYS A 299 -11.28 -9.54 -16.00
CA LYS A 299 -12.00 -10.58 -15.27
C LYS A 299 -11.53 -10.49 -13.82
N LEU A 300 -12.43 -10.09 -12.91
CA LEU A 300 -12.19 -10.08 -11.48
C LEU A 300 -12.13 -11.54 -11.01
N PHE A 301 -10.92 -12.13 -10.98
CA PHE A 301 -10.71 -13.36 -10.21
C PHE A 301 -10.89 -13.00 -8.74
N GLY A 302 -11.62 -13.83 -7.98
CA GLY A 302 -11.92 -13.61 -6.57
C GLY A 302 -10.67 -13.23 -5.75
N PHE A 303 -10.84 -12.31 -4.81
CA PHE A 303 -9.74 -11.85 -3.97
C PHE A 303 -9.28 -12.99 -3.05
N LYS A 304 -7.96 -13.27 -3.03
CA LYS A 304 -7.35 -14.26 -2.11
C LYS A 304 -7.29 -13.79 -0.65
N GLU A 305 -7.63 -12.53 -0.38
CA GLU A 305 -7.54 -11.92 0.94
C GLU A 305 -8.88 -12.02 1.65
N ASP A 306 -8.85 -12.31 2.96
CA ASP A 306 -10.06 -12.25 3.77
C ASP A 306 -10.66 -10.84 3.74
N PRO A 307 -12.00 -10.74 3.64
CA PRO A 307 -12.67 -9.45 3.56
C PRO A 307 -12.54 -8.68 4.87
N PHE A 308 -12.48 -7.35 4.77
CA PHE A 308 -12.62 -6.46 5.91
C PHE A 308 -14.11 -6.31 6.24
N VAL A 309 -14.52 -6.85 7.39
CA VAL A 309 -15.91 -6.88 7.84
C VAL A 309 -16.06 -5.95 9.04
N PHE A 310 -16.92 -4.94 8.92
CA PHE A 310 -17.24 -4.05 10.02
C PHE A 310 -18.10 -4.74 11.08
N ILE A 311 -17.86 -4.37 12.33
CA ILE A 311 -18.54 -4.96 13.48
C ILE A 311 -19.79 -4.13 13.81
N PRO A 312 -20.99 -4.74 13.88
CA PRO A 312 -22.21 -4.05 14.30
C PRO A 312 -22.11 -3.49 15.73
N GLU A 313 -22.72 -2.34 16.03
CA GLU A 313 -22.58 -1.70 17.35
C GLU A 313 -23.14 -2.53 18.51
N ASP A 314 -24.11 -3.38 18.21
CA ASP A 314 -24.80 -4.31 19.11
C ASP A 314 -24.09 -5.67 19.23
N ASP A 315 -22.93 -5.85 18.59
CA ASP A 315 -22.17 -7.10 18.66
C ASP A 315 -21.83 -7.45 20.14
N PRO A 316 -22.08 -8.71 20.57
CA PRO A 316 -21.90 -9.14 21.96
C PRO A 316 -20.45 -9.05 22.46
N LEU A 317 -19.47 -8.78 21.60
CA LEU A 317 -18.10 -8.51 22.03
C LEU A 317 -17.95 -7.18 22.76
N PHE A 318 -18.83 -6.20 22.54
CA PHE A 318 -18.65 -4.85 23.09
C PHE A 318 -18.87 -4.75 24.60
N PRO A 319 -19.95 -5.29 25.20
CA PRO A 319 -20.20 -5.10 26.63
C PRO A 319 -19.06 -5.57 27.54
N PRO A 320 -18.43 -6.75 27.33
CA PRO A 320 -17.26 -7.16 28.11
C PRO A 320 -16.07 -6.21 27.97
N ILE A 321 -15.77 -5.75 26.74
CA ILE A 321 -14.65 -4.81 26.48
C ILE A 321 -14.93 -3.47 27.16
N GLN A 322 -16.15 -2.93 27.01
CA GLN A 322 -16.54 -1.65 27.60
C GLN A 322 -16.45 -1.69 29.13
N LYS A 323 -16.95 -2.76 29.76
CA LYS A 323 -16.84 -2.96 31.21
C LYS A 323 -15.39 -3.08 31.65
N PHE A 324 -14.60 -3.90 30.94
CA PHE A 324 -13.23 -4.21 31.34
C PHE A 324 -12.28 -3.01 31.27
N TYR A 325 -12.35 -2.19 30.23
CA TYR A 325 -11.50 -1.01 30.05
C TYR A 325 -12.15 0.31 30.48
N ALA A 326 -13.38 0.25 31.03
CA ALA A 326 -14.22 1.42 31.29
C ALA A 326 -14.23 2.37 30.08
N LEU A 327 -14.55 1.83 28.89
CA LEU A 327 -14.44 2.58 27.64
C LEU A 327 -15.37 3.80 27.67
N ASP A 328 -14.83 4.93 27.25
CA ASP A 328 -15.58 6.17 27.09
C ASP A 328 -16.75 5.96 26.11
N PRO A 329 -17.96 6.47 26.41
CA PRO A 329 -19.12 6.34 25.52
C PRO A 329 -18.93 6.93 24.12
N SER A 330 -18.01 7.88 23.95
CA SER A 330 -17.66 8.48 22.65
C SER A 330 -16.81 7.57 21.75
N PHE A 331 -16.40 6.39 22.24
CA PHE A 331 -15.62 5.43 21.47
C PHE A 331 -16.33 5.02 20.17
N PRO A 332 -15.70 5.18 18.98
CA PRO A 332 -16.35 4.96 17.69
C PRO A 332 -16.42 3.47 17.32
N LYS A 333 -17.35 2.73 17.95
CA LYS A 333 -17.56 1.28 17.73
C LYS A 333 -17.68 0.89 16.27
N MET A 334 -18.40 1.71 15.48
CA MET A 334 -18.65 1.47 14.05
C MET A 334 -17.39 1.40 13.20
N ASN A 335 -16.29 1.99 13.67
CA ASN A 335 -15.04 2.03 12.94
C ASN A 335 -14.18 0.79 13.19
N LEU A 336 -14.66 -0.16 14.00
CA LEU A 336 -14.00 -1.43 14.18
C LEU A 336 -14.36 -2.42 13.07
N LEU A 337 -13.35 -3.17 12.67
CA LEU A 337 -13.47 -4.22 11.67
C LEU A 337 -12.61 -5.43 12.02
N THR A 338 -12.91 -6.55 11.38
CA THR A 338 -12.17 -7.81 11.47
C THR A 338 -11.85 -8.33 10.07
N ARG A 339 -10.85 -9.21 9.95
CA ARG A 339 -10.48 -9.88 8.70
C ARG A 339 -11.08 -11.29 8.61
N THR A 340 -12.28 -11.50 9.13
CA THR A 340 -12.91 -12.82 9.04
C THR A 340 -14.42 -12.68 9.07
N THR A 341 -15.10 -13.43 8.21
CA THR A 341 -16.56 -13.58 8.18
C THR A 341 -17.03 -14.69 9.11
N GLU A 342 -16.19 -15.70 9.33
CA GLU A 342 -16.58 -16.94 10.01
C GLU A 342 -15.62 -17.26 11.17
N GLY A 343 -16.17 -17.82 12.25
CA GLY A 343 -15.39 -18.21 13.42
C GLY A 343 -15.04 -17.07 14.38
N LYS A 344 -14.05 -17.34 15.24
CA LYS A 344 -13.69 -16.41 16.33
C LYS A 344 -12.90 -15.22 15.78
N LYS A 345 -13.41 -14.01 16.03
CA LYS A 345 -12.73 -12.74 15.74
C LYS A 345 -11.41 -12.66 16.53
N ARG A 346 -10.29 -13.03 15.89
CA ARG A 346 -8.96 -13.09 16.54
C ARG A 346 -8.35 -11.71 16.75
N GLN A 347 -8.61 -10.77 15.85
CA GLN A 347 -7.98 -9.45 15.85
C GLN A 347 -9.01 -8.40 15.45
N LEU A 348 -9.03 -7.28 16.16
CA LEU A 348 -9.89 -6.15 15.85
C LEU A 348 -9.01 -5.00 15.37
N TYR A 349 -9.41 -4.40 14.26
CA TYR A 349 -8.75 -3.29 13.62
C TYR A 349 -9.64 -2.05 13.69
N MET A 350 -9.02 -0.87 13.78
CA MET A 350 -9.69 0.42 13.76
C MET A 350 -9.29 1.19 12.50
N VAL A 351 -10.27 1.83 11.87
CA VAL A 351 -10.07 2.75 10.74
C VAL A 351 -10.66 4.13 11.04
N SER A 352 -10.29 5.16 10.27
CA SER A 352 -10.97 6.45 10.34
C SER A 352 -12.41 6.35 9.80
N LYS A 353 -13.26 7.33 10.16
CA LYS A 353 -14.66 7.40 9.71
C LYS A 353 -14.73 7.50 8.18
N GLU A 354 -13.84 8.29 7.62
CA GLU A 354 -13.73 8.55 6.18
C GLU A 354 -13.34 7.26 5.45
N LEU A 355 -12.36 6.53 5.99
CA LEU A 355 -11.91 5.28 5.39
C LEU A 355 -12.94 4.15 5.53
N ARG A 356 -13.71 4.13 6.63
CA ARG A 356 -14.90 3.26 6.76
C ARG A 356 -15.89 3.49 5.63
N ASN A 357 -16.20 4.75 5.33
CA ASN A 357 -17.11 5.11 4.25
C ASN A 357 -16.59 4.61 2.89
N VAL A 358 -15.30 4.76 2.63
CA VAL A 358 -14.65 4.23 1.41
C VAL A 358 -14.75 2.70 1.35
N LEU A 359 -14.42 2.00 2.43
CA LEU A 359 -14.42 0.53 2.44
C LEU A 359 -15.81 -0.07 2.19
N LEU A 360 -16.84 0.44 2.88
CA LEU A 360 -18.22 -0.04 2.73
C LEU A 360 -18.77 0.13 1.30
N ASN A 361 -18.32 1.16 0.60
CA ASN A 361 -18.83 1.50 -0.73
C ASN A 361 -17.99 0.92 -1.89
N ASN A 362 -16.87 0.23 -1.61
CA ASN A 362 -15.93 -0.22 -2.65
C ASN A 362 -15.35 -1.62 -2.46
N SER A 363 -15.83 -2.40 -1.49
CA SER A 363 -15.31 -3.73 -1.16
C SER A 363 -15.19 -4.68 -2.35
N GLU A 364 -16.16 -4.66 -3.28
CA GLU A 364 -16.15 -5.50 -4.49
C GLU A 364 -15.29 -4.95 -5.63
N ARG A 365 -14.94 -3.66 -5.58
CA ARG A 365 -14.29 -2.94 -6.68
C ARG A 365 -12.78 -2.79 -6.46
N VAL A 366 -12.32 -2.97 -5.24
CA VAL A 366 -10.94 -2.67 -4.83
C VAL A 366 -10.32 -3.87 -4.12
N LYS A 367 -9.19 -4.34 -4.64
CA LYS A 367 -8.31 -5.25 -3.92
C LYS A 367 -7.58 -4.49 -2.80
N VAL A 368 -8.11 -4.56 -1.58
CA VAL A 368 -7.48 -4.00 -0.37
C VAL A 368 -6.56 -5.06 0.24
N ILE A 369 -5.28 -4.73 0.40
CA ILE A 369 -4.27 -5.61 1.01
C ILE A 369 -4.23 -5.42 2.53
N ASN A 370 -4.30 -4.17 2.98
CA ASN A 370 -4.30 -3.83 4.40
C ASN A 370 -5.02 -2.51 4.62
N THR A 371 -5.67 -2.38 5.76
CA THR A 371 -6.29 -1.12 6.18
C THR A 371 -6.40 -1.06 7.69
N GLY A 372 -6.34 0.16 8.22
CA GLY A 372 -6.47 0.41 9.65
C GLY A 372 -5.32 -0.13 10.48
N ILE A 373 -5.52 -0.09 11.79
CA ILE A 373 -4.54 -0.46 12.80
C ILE A 373 -5.13 -1.47 13.75
N LYS A 374 -4.32 -2.44 14.16
CA LYS A 374 -4.77 -3.44 15.13
C LYS A 374 -4.84 -2.84 16.52
N VAL A 375 -6.03 -2.83 17.11
CA VAL A 375 -6.31 -2.23 18.41
C VAL A 375 -6.52 -3.28 19.51
N TRP A 376 -7.06 -4.45 19.18
CA TRP A 376 -7.21 -5.57 20.10
C TRP A 376 -6.83 -6.91 19.47
N CYS A 377 -6.32 -7.80 20.31
CA CYS A 377 -6.10 -9.21 19.99
C CYS A 377 -6.93 -10.07 20.93
N ARG A 378 -7.57 -11.12 20.42
CA ARG A 378 -8.23 -12.11 21.26
C ARG A 378 -7.18 -12.90 22.06
N ASN A 379 -7.46 -13.12 23.33
CA ASN A 379 -6.72 -13.99 24.21
C ASN A 379 -7.55 -15.26 24.43
N ASN A 380 -6.98 -16.45 24.17
CA ASN A 380 -7.72 -17.70 24.23
C ASN A 380 -8.24 -18.00 25.64
N SER A 381 -7.51 -17.61 26.69
CA SER A 381 -7.93 -17.72 28.09
C SER A 381 -8.58 -16.43 28.61
N GLY A 382 -8.87 -15.45 27.75
CA GLY A 382 -9.33 -14.12 28.20
C GLY A 382 -10.73 -14.12 28.82
N GLU A 383 -11.57 -15.09 28.46
CA GLU A 383 -12.92 -15.27 29.04
C GLU A 383 -12.86 -15.59 30.55
N GLU A 384 -11.75 -16.19 31.01
CA GLU A 384 -11.48 -16.42 32.45
C GLU A 384 -11.13 -15.14 33.22
N PHE A 385 -10.86 -14.04 32.51
CA PHE A 385 -10.43 -12.75 33.06
C PHE A 385 -11.38 -11.61 32.66
N ASP A 386 -12.68 -11.88 32.57
CA ASP A 386 -13.77 -10.94 32.24
C ASP A 386 -13.75 -10.34 30.82
N CYS A 387 -12.65 -10.50 30.06
CA CYS A 387 -12.53 -9.94 28.71
C CYS A 387 -11.63 -10.79 27.81
N ALA A 388 -12.23 -11.29 26.73
CA ALA A 388 -11.54 -12.08 25.71
C ALA A 388 -10.51 -11.28 24.89
N PHE A 389 -10.46 -9.93 25.00
CA PHE A 389 -9.63 -9.08 24.15
C PHE A 389 -8.59 -8.30 24.96
N ARG A 390 -7.31 -8.50 24.61
CA ARG A 390 -6.17 -7.73 25.15
C ARG A 390 -5.79 -6.60 24.19
N LEU A 391 -5.25 -5.51 24.74
CA LEU A 391 -4.77 -4.37 23.97
C LEU A 391 -3.60 -4.78 23.06
N ALA A 392 -3.56 -4.21 21.86
CA ALA A 392 -2.44 -4.33 20.93
C ALA A 392 -1.58 -3.06 20.96
N GLN A 393 -0.25 -3.22 21.06
CA GLN A 393 0.69 -2.09 21.11
C GLN A 393 0.55 -1.16 19.89
N GLU A 394 0.32 -1.71 18.71
CA GLU A 394 0.13 -0.97 17.46
C GLU A 394 -1.00 0.07 17.53
N GLY A 395 -2.10 -0.24 18.22
CA GLY A 395 -3.26 0.64 18.31
C GLY A 395 -3.38 1.42 19.62
N ILE A 396 -2.37 1.38 20.50
CA ILE A 396 -2.53 1.90 21.86
C ILE A 396 -2.75 3.40 21.89
N TYR A 397 -2.01 4.17 21.09
CA TYR A 397 -2.19 5.63 21.03
C TYR A 397 -3.56 6.03 20.47
N THR A 398 -4.19 5.16 19.67
CA THR A 398 -5.55 5.33 19.16
C THR A 398 -6.61 5.00 20.21
N LEU A 399 -6.40 3.95 21.01
CA LEU A 399 -7.36 3.51 22.01
C LEU A 399 -7.25 4.27 23.33
N TYR A 400 -6.04 4.63 23.75
CA TYR A 400 -5.73 5.19 25.06
C TYR A 400 -6.65 6.35 25.47
N PRO A 401 -6.97 7.32 24.59
CA PRO A 401 -7.88 8.42 24.95
C PRO A 401 -9.30 7.99 25.35
N PHE A 402 -9.71 6.76 25.03
CA PHE A 402 -11.02 6.21 25.36
C PHE A 402 -10.98 5.20 26.51
N ILE A 403 -9.81 4.89 27.07
CA ILE A 403 -9.67 3.93 28.17
C ILE A 403 -9.62 4.71 29.48
N ASN A 404 -10.54 4.42 30.41
CA ASN A 404 -10.61 5.12 31.71
C ASN A 404 -10.23 4.25 32.91
N SER A 405 -9.91 2.97 32.71
CA SER A 405 -9.50 2.07 33.78
C SER A 405 -8.27 1.22 33.41
N ARG A 406 -7.68 0.57 34.41
CA ARG A 406 -6.54 -0.35 34.26
C ARG A 406 -5.29 0.32 33.69
N ILE A 407 -5.12 1.61 34.00
CA ILE A 407 -3.95 2.42 33.69
C ILE A 407 -3.05 2.43 34.93
N ILE A 408 -1.77 2.12 34.74
CA ILE A 408 -0.74 2.21 35.76
C ILE A 408 0.25 3.27 35.31
N THR A 409 0.43 4.29 36.15
CA THR A 409 1.49 5.28 35.94
C THR A 409 2.81 4.68 36.39
N VAL A 410 3.82 4.72 35.52
CA VAL A 410 5.14 4.12 35.72
C VAL A 410 6.24 5.17 35.67
N SER A 411 7.29 4.98 36.47
CA SER A 411 8.50 5.82 36.39
C SER A 411 9.37 5.45 35.18
N MET A 412 10.34 6.29 34.85
CA MET A 412 11.31 6.00 33.80
C MET A 412 12.12 4.72 34.10
N GLU A 413 12.50 4.51 35.36
CA GLU A 413 13.22 3.33 35.83
C GLU A 413 12.36 2.07 35.67
N ASP A 414 11.07 2.16 35.98
CA ASP A 414 10.12 1.06 35.79
C ASP A 414 9.99 0.72 34.30
N VAL A 415 9.91 1.71 33.42
CA VAL A 415 9.86 1.48 31.96
C VAL A 415 11.11 0.73 31.50
N LYS A 416 12.31 1.10 31.98
CA LYS A 416 13.56 0.38 31.67
C LYS A 416 13.48 -1.09 32.11
N ILE A 417 12.99 -1.37 33.32
CA ILE A 417 12.81 -2.74 33.83
C ILE A 417 11.79 -3.50 32.96
N LEU A 418 10.66 -2.89 32.65
CA LEU A 418 9.55 -3.46 31.88
C LEU A 418 9.90 -3.75 30.42
N LEU A 419 10.87 -3.01 29.85
CA LEU A 419 11.36 -3.22 28.49
C LEU A 419 12.57 -4.16 28.43
N THR A 420 13.33 -4.32 29.51
CA THR A 420 14.51 -5.21 29.55
C THR A 420 14.18 -6.63 30.04
N GLN A 421 13.29 -6.76 31.02
CA GLN A 421 12.86 -8.03 31.57
C GLN A 421 11.54 -8.48 30.94
N GLU A 422 11.41 -9.77 30.64
CA GLU A 422 10.19 -10.27 29.98
C GLU A 422 8.98 -10.31 30.93
N ASN A 423 9.17 -10.76 32.18
CA ASN A 423 8.10 -10.91 33.17
C ASN A 423 8.55 -10.41 34.56
N PRO A 424 8.93 -9.13 34.71
CA PRO A 424 9.33 -8.60 36.01
C PRO A 424 8.22 -8.77 37.06
N PHE A 425 8.60 -9.20 38.26
CA PHE A 425 7.71 -9.14 39.41
C PHE A 425 7.42 -7.69 39.74
N PHE A 426 6.15 -7.33 39.95
CA PHE A 426 5.82 -5.92 40.24
C PHE A 426 6.39 -5.44 41.59
N ARG A 427 6.88 -6.36 42.45
CA ARG A 427 7.69 -6.06 43.65
C ARG A 427 9.05 -5.42 43.34
N LYS A 428 9.56 -5.58 42.12
CA LYS A 428 10.83 -4.97 41.67
C LYS A 428 10.64 -3.56 41.11
N LEU A 429 9.40 -3.13 40.92
CA LEU A 429 9.05 -1.80 40.41
C LEU A 429 8.96 -0.81 41.57
N SER A 430 8.85 0.48 41.27
CA SER A 430 8.64 1.54 42.27
C SER A 430 7.45 1.25 43.20
N SER A 431 7.46 1.86 44.39
CA SER A 431 6.38 1.73 45.38
C SER A 431 5.03 2.14 44.81
N GLU A 432 5.01 3.18 43.99
CA GLU A 432 3.81 3.74 43.36
C GLU A 432 3.25 2.76 42.32
N THR A 433 4.11 2.22 41.45
CA THR A 433 3.73 1.22 40.45
C THR A 433 3.28 -0.08 41.12
N TYR A 434 3.97 -0.51 42.19
CA TYR A 434 3.62 -1.70 42.97
C TYR A 434 2.22 -1.58 43.56
N SER A 435 1.90 -0.45 44.21
CA SER A 435 0.60 -0.23 44.85
C SER A 435 -0.53 -0.28 43.82
N GLN A 436 -0.38 0.44 42.71
CA GLN A 436 -1.36 0.42 41.61
C GLN A 436 -1.55 -1.00 41.03
N ALA A 437 -0.46 -1.75 40.81
CA ALA A 437 -0.51 -3.09 40.24
C ALA A 437 -1.09 -4.16 41.17
N LYS A 438 -0.93 -3.99 42.49
CA LYS A 438 -1.43 -4.91 43.51
C LYS A 438 -2.96 -4.92 43.55
N ASP A 439 -3.56 -3.75 43.46
CA ASP A 439 -5.00 -3.56 43.61
C ASP A 439 -5.79 -3.84 42.31
N LEU A 440 -5.09 -3.91 41.17
CA LEU A 440 -5.70 -4.25 39.89
C LEU A 440 -5.95 -5.76 39.73
N ALA A 441 -7.10 -6.12 39.16
CA ALA A 441 -7.40 -7.48 38.74
C ALA A 441 -6.41 -7.96 37.65
N LYS A 442 -6.25 -9.28 37.52
CA LYS A 442 -5.43 -9.87 36.43
C LYS A 442 -5.98 -9.47 35.06
N GLY A 443 -5.11 -9.39 34.05
CA GLY A 443 -5.52 -9.12 32.67
C GLY A 443 -4.75 -7.98 32.00
N SER A 444 -5.25 -7.55 30.83
CA SER A 444 -4.62 -6.48 30.04
C SER A 444 -4.64 -5.15 30.79
N ILE A 445 -3.55 -4.38 30.68
CA ILE A 445 -3.37 -3.08 31.34
C ILE A 445 -2.67 -2.10 30.39
N VAL A 446 -2.80 -0.81 30.70
CA VAL A 446 -2.02 0.27 30.09
C VAL A 446 -0.94 0.70 31.08
N LEU A 447 0.30 0.81 30.63
CA LEU A 447 1.42 1.36 31.38
C LEU A 447 1.75 2.73 30.79
N LYS A 448 1.60 3.79 31.57
CA LYS A 448 1.75 5.17 31.13
C LYS A 448 2.93 5.82 31.83
N TYR A 449 3.90 6.31 31.05
CA TYR A 449 4.91 7.23 31.53
C TYR A 449 4.54 8.64 31.10
N GLU A 450 4.49 9.55 32.08
CA GLU A 450 4.38 10.98 31.84
C GLU A 450 5.73 11.65 32.12
N PRO A 451 6.21 12.52 31.20
CA PRO A 451 7.44 13.25 31.42
C PRO A 451 7.27 14.24 32.57
N ASP A 452 8.33 14.36 33.38
CA ASP A 452 8.40 15.36 34.45
C ASP A 452 9.01 16.65 33.88
N PRO A 453 8.23 17.75 33.75
CA PRO A 453 8.72 18.99 33.17
C PRO A 453 9.81 19.66 34.03
N THR A 454 9.97 19.24 35.29
CA THR A 454 11.02 19.75 36.18
C THR A 454 12.38 19.09 35.94
N LYS A 455 12.43 18.01 35.16
CA LYS A 455 13.65 17.23 34.86
C LYS A 455 13.93 17.18 33.34
N PRO A 456 14.40 18.28 32.74
CA PRO A 456 14.57 18.39 31.28
C PRO A 456 15.57 17.38 30.70
N ASP A 457 16.51 16.89 31.52
CA ASP A 457 17.51 15.89 31.12
C ASP A 457 16.94 14.47 30.95
N THR A 458 15.68 14.26 31.35
CA THR A 458 14.95 13.00 31.16
C THR A 458 14.11 13.02 29.91
N LEU A 459 13.62 11.86 29.48
CA LEU A 459 12.83 11.74 28.26
C LEU A 459 11.54 12.57 28.34
N GLN A 460 11.43 13.63 27.52
CA GLN A 460 10.31 14.56 27.54
C GLN A 460 9.09 14.11 26.71
N CYS A 461 9.09 12.88 26.19
CA CYS A 461 7.93 12.35 25.47
C CYS A 461 7.16 11.33 26.33
N PRO A 462 5.82 11.43 26.39
CA PRO A 462 5.01 10.42 27.06
C PRO A 462 5.14 9.08 26.33
N ILE A 463 5.12 7.99 27.10
CA ILE A 463 5.13 6.62 26.55
C ILE A 463 3.88 5.90 27.03
N VAL A 464 3.19 5.24 26.12
CA VAL A 464 2.07 4.37 26.43
C VAL A 464 2.37 2.95 25.96
N LEU A 465 2.45 2.01 26.90
CA LEU A 465 2.73 0.60 26.62
C LEU A 465 1.53 -0.27 26.97
N CYS A 466 1.25 -1.23 26.11
CA CYS A 466 0.35 -2.33 26.40
C CYS A 466 1.06 -3.37 27.27
N GLY A 467 0.38 -3.83 28.32
CA GLY A 467 0.90 -4.89 29.18
C GLY A 467 -0.16 -5.87 29.65
N TRP A 468 0.30 -6.87 30.39
CA TRP A 468 -0.51 -7.86 31.07
C TRP A 468 -0.10 -7.97 32.52
N ARG A 469 -1.07 -7.78 33.41
CA ARG A 469 -0.92 -7.97 34.85
C ARG A 469 -1.24 -9.41 35.21
N GLY A 470 -0.21 -10.16 35.61
CA GLY A 470 -0.31 -11.54 36.10
C GLY A 470 -0.62 -11.62 37.60
N LYS A 471 -0.34 -12.78 38.21
CA LYS A 471 -0.54 -12.97 39.67
C LYS A 471 0.44 -12.12 40.51
N ALA A 472 1.70 -12.05 40.09
CA ALA A 472 2.77 -11.36 40.80
C ALA A 472 3.70 -10.56 39.87
N SER A 473 3.43 -10.56 38.56
CA SER A 473 4.29 -10.01 37.51
C SER A 473 3.52 -9.13 36.54
N ILE A 474 4.26 -8.30 35.80
CA ILE A 474 3.76 -7.51 34.68
C ILE A 474 4.59 -7.89 33.45
N ARG A 475 3.94 -8.15 32.32
CA ARG A 475 4.56 -8.40 31.02
C ARG A 475 4.20 -7.28 30.06
N THR A 476 5.16 -6.74 29.32
CA THR A 476 4.89 -5.77 28.23
C THR A 476 4.70 -6.49 26.89
N PHE A 477 3.79 -5.98 26.06
CA PHE A 477 3.51 -6.50 24.71
C PHE A 477 4.13 -5.64 23.61
N VAL A 478 5.33 -5.14 23.86
CA VAL A 478 6.07 -4.26 22.93
C VAL A 478 6.93 -5.10 21.98
N PRO A 479 6.78 -4.94 20.65
CA PRO A 479 7.64 -5.61 19.66
C PRO A 479 9.13 -5.32 19.87
N LYS A 480 10.00 -6.26 19.49
CA LYS A 480 11.46 -6.15 19.69
C LYS A 480 12.05 -4.85 19.14
N ASN A 481 11.66 -4.45 17.93
CA ASN A 481 12.21 -3.24 17.29
C ASN A 481 11.78 -1.96 18.01
N GLU A 482 10.54 -1.89 18.49
CA GLU A 482 10.00 -0.75 19.23
C GLU A 482 10.61 -0.67 20.63
N ARG A 483 10.81 -1.82 21.29
CA ARG A 483 11.53 -1.93 22.56
C ARG A 483 12.95 -1.37 22.45
N LEU A 484 13.70 -1.76 21.41
CA LEU A 484 15.05 -1.23 21.15
C LEU A 484 15.02 0.29 20.93
N HIS A 485 14.01 0.80 20.22
CA HIS A 485 13.85 2.22 20.00
C HIS A 485 13.62 2.99 21.31
N TYR A 486 12.67 2.55 22.15
CA TYR A 486 12.42 3.17 23.45
C TYR A 486 13.66 3.14 24.35
N LEU A 487 14.36 2.00 24.44
CA LEU A 487 15.58 1.90 25.25
C LEU A 487 16.66 2.86 24.77
N ARG A 488 16.83 3.02 23.44
CA ARG A 488 17.77 4.00 22.87
C ARG A 488 17.38 5.44 23.18
N MET A 489 16.09 5.77 23.13
CA MET A 489 15.60 7.09 23.53
C MET A 489 15.88 7.40 25.02
N MET A 490 16.02 6.36 25.84
CA MET A 490 16.36 6.46 27.26
C MET A 490 17.88 6.41 27.55
N GLY A 491 18.72 6.50 26.52
CA GLY A 491 20.18 6.47 26.63
C GLY A 491 20.77 5.09 26.94
N LEU A 492 20.00 4.00 26.79
CA LEU A 492 20.52 2.64 26.94
C LEU A 492 20.98 2.09 25.59
N GLU A 493 22.27 1.78 25.48
CA GLU A 493 22.80 1.02 24.36
C GLU A 493 22.40 -0.44 24.49
N VAL A 494 21.56 -0.92 23.58
CA VAL A 494 21.25 -2.34 23.47
C VAL A 494 22.14 -2.92 22.38
N LEU A 495 23.24 -3.57 22.78
CA LEU A 495 24.02 -4.38 21.85
C LEU A 495 23.11 -5.48 21.31
N ALA A 496 22.89 -5.50 20.00
CA ALA A 496 22.15 -6.58 19.36
C ALA A 496 22.91 -7.88 19.67
N GLU A 497 22.28 -8.79 20.43
CA GLU A 497 22.81 -10.13 20.63
C GLU A 497 23.11 -10.74 19.26
N LYS A 498 24.40 -10.90 18.94
CA LYS A 498 24.82 -11.70 17.79
C LYS A 498 24.19 -13.08 17.97
N LYS A 499 23.46 -13.55 16.97
CA LYS A 499 23.06 -14.96 16.88
C LYS A 499 24.31 -15.79 17.14
N LYS A 500 24.36 -16.53 18.25
CA LYS A 500 25.29 -17.64 18.40
C LYS A 500 24.87 -18.71 17.40
N GLU A 501 25.48 -18.71 16.23
CA GLU A 501 25.55 -19.91 15.40
C GLU A 501 26.40 -20.93 16.18
N GLY A 502 25.78 -22.07 16.47
CA GLY A 502 26.39 -23.14 17.25
C GLY A 502 27.48 -23.85 16.45
N ALA A 503 28.67 -23.90 17.01
CA ALA A 503 29.62 -24.97 16.78
C ALA A 503 30.13 -25.39 18.16
N VAL A 504 29.48 -26.38 18.77
CA VAL A 504 30.05 -27.12 19.90
C VAL A 504 30.68 -28.37 19.29
N LEU A 505 32.00 -28.37 19.24
CA LEU A 505 32.83 -29.55 19.00
C LEU A 505 32.64 -30.50 20.19
N ALA A 506 32.24 -31.74 19.92
CA ALA A 506 32.28 -32.84 20.87
C ALA A 506 33.70 -33.41 20.94
N PRO A 507 34.20 -33.81 22.13
CA PRO A 507 35.19 -34.86 22.24
C PRO A 507 34.52 -36.21 22.56
N GLU A 508 35.00 -37.25 21.90
CA GLU A 508 34.69 -38.66 22.15
C GLU A 508 35.27 -39.13 23.50
N SER A 509 34.55 -40.02 24.19
CA SER A 509 35.06 -41.35 24.59
C SER A 509 34.09 -42.13 25.49
N GLU A 510 33.73 -43.31 25.01
CA GLU A 510 33.62 -44.62 25.70
C GLU A 510 32.73 -44.84 26.94
N GLY A 511 31.83 -45.83 26.81
CA GLY A 511 31.75 -46.94 27.77
C GLY A 511 30.47 -47.07 28.62
N GLY A 512 29.65 -48.08 28.31
CA GLY A 512 29.10 -48.99 29.34
C GLY A 512 27.67 -48.80 29.87
N SER A 513 26.80 -49.74 29.46
CA SER A 513 25.79 -50.48 30.24
C SER A 513 24.56 -49.81 30.91
N GLY A 514 23.37 -50.30 30.53
CA GLY A 514 22.25 -50.61 31.44
C GLY A 514 21.10 -49.58 31.51
N PRO A 515 19.81 -50.00 31.44
CA PRO A 515 18.68 -49.12 31.15
C PRO A 515 18.06 -48.50 32.41
N PRO A 516 17.21 -47.47 32.25
CA PRO A 516 15.93 -47.52 32.96
C PRO A 516 14.72 -47.12 32.11
N GLU A 517 13.60 -47.58 32.63
CA GLU A 517 12.23 -47.56 32.13
C GLU A 517 11.61 -46.17 32.03
N ALA A 518 10.46 -46.15 31.37
CA ALA A 518 9.64 -45.03 30.96
C ALA A 518 9.11 -44.14 32.10
N GLU A 519 8.91 -42.86 31.79
CA GLU A 519 7.63 -42.18 32.03
C GLU A 519 7.47 -40.93 31.15
N GLU A 520 6.30 -40.82 30.52
CA GLU A 520 5.88 -39.83 29.54
C GLU A 520 5.53 -38.47 30.17
N ALA A 521 5.86 -37.38 29.48
CA ALA A 521 5.09 -36.13 29.54
C ALA A 521 5.26 -35.35 28.22
N GLY A 522 4.31 -35.56 27.31
CA GLY A 522 4.21 -34.86 26.03
C GLY A 522 3.80 -33.40 26.20
N ALA A 523 4.54 -32.53 25.51
CA ALA A 523 4.17 -31.16 25.22
C ALA A 523 3.97 -31.04 23.71
N GLU A 524 2.84 -30.48 23.27
CA GLU A 524 2.72 -29.99 21.89
C GLU A 524 2.18 -28.56 21.86
N HIS A 525 3.09 -27.65 21.46
CA HIS A 525 2.81 -26.30 21.00
C HIS A 525 2.61 -26.33 19.49
N GLY A 526 1.40 -25.96 19.03
CA GLY A 526 1.13 -25.72 17.62
C GLY A 526 1.62 -24.34 17.17
N VAL A 527 2.67 -24.32 16.35
CA VAL A 527 3.11 -23.18 15.53
C VAL A 527 2.71 -23.47 14.09
N GLU A 528 1.87 -22.60 13.49
CA GLU A 528 1.51 -22.71 12.07
C GLU A 528 2.64 -22.20 11.14
N PRO A 529 2.80 -22.81 9.96
CA PRO A 529 3.95 -22.60 9.09
C PRO A 529 3.74 -21.49 8.05
N ALA A 530 4.85 -20.86 7.64
CA ALA A 530 4.95 -20.01 6.47
C ALA A 530 5.31 -20.85 5.24
N ALA A 531 4.50 -20.79 4.18
CA ALA A 531 4.75 -21.44 2.92
C ALA A 531 5.75 -20.64 2.06
N SER A 532 6.90 -21.22 1.76
CA SER A 532 7.80 -20.80 0.68
C SER A 532 7.84 -21.89 -0.39
N ALA A 533 7.37 -21.57 -1.59
CA ALA A 533 7.50 -22.44 -2.76
C ALA A 533 8.87 -22.21 -3.42
N SER A 534 9.70 -23.24 -3.47
CA SER A 534 10.91 -23.34 -4.28
C SER A 534 10.63 -24.20 -5.52
N ALA A 535 10.94 -23.67 -6.69
CA ALA A 535 11.07 -24.47 -7.91
C ALA A 535 12.56 -24.50 -8.32
N SER A 536 13.02 -25.72 -8.56
CA SER A 536 14.32 -26.16 -9.03
C SER A 536 14.67 -25.68 -10.44
N VAL A 537 15.95 -25.38 -10.69
CA VAL A 537 16.62 -25.70 -11.97
C VAL A 537 18.10 -26.00 -11.68
N ASP A 538 18.51 -27.22 -12.02
CA ASP A 538 19.90 -27.69 -12.07
C ASP A 538 20.71 -27.00 -13.18
N ALA A 539 22.02 -26.81 -12.93
CA ALA A 539 23.12 -27.38 -13.72
C ALA A 539 24.41 -26.54 -13.56
N ALA A 540 25.42 -27.17 -12.97
CA ALA A 540 26.82 -26.73 -13.00
C ALA A 540 27.42 -26.85 -14.41
N PRO A 541 28.56 -26.20 -14.68
CA PRO A 541 29.82 -26.96 -14.58
C PRO A 541 30.96 -26.17 -13.91
N GLY A 542 31.83 -26.88 -13.17
CA GLY A 542 33.13 -26.35 -12.72
C GLY A 542 34.25 -26.68 -13.72
N PRO A 543 35.52 -26.69 -13.29
CA PRO A 543 36.23 -25.68 -12.51
C PRO A 543 37.37 -25.00 -13.34
N ASP A 544 37.94 -23.94 -12.78
CA ASP A 544 39.13 -23.20 -13.24
C ASP A 544 40.33 -24.10 -13.59
N PRO A 545 41.30 -23.54 -14.36
CA PRO A 545 42.56 -23.25 -13.68
C PRO A 545 43.27 -21.94 -14.10
N ALA A 546 44.05 -21.46 -13.13
CA ALA A 546 45.39 -20.86 -13.24
C ALA A 546 45.54 -19.35 -13.54
N GLU A 547 46.01 -18.66 -12.49
CA GLU A 547 47.15 -17.72 -12.43
C GLU A 547 47.60 -17.02 -13.71
N GLY A 548 47.60 -15.69 -13.69
CA GLY A 548 48.28 -14.85 -14.66
C GLY A 548 48.39 -13.40 -14.19
N ALA A 549 49.61 -12.95 -13.98
CA ALA A 549 50.00 -11.70 -13.34
C ALA A 549 49.58 -10.40 -14.05
N LEU A 550 49.46 -9.34 -13.23
CA LEU A 550 49.45 -7.92 -13.62
C LEU A 550 50.73 -7.55 -14.41
N PRO A 551 50.65 -6.49 -15.25
CA PRO A 551 51.59 -5.40 -15.00
C PRO A 551 50.99 -3.98 -15.17
N ARG A 552 51.39 -3.15 -14.20
CA ARG A 552 51.61 -1.69 -14.13
C ARG A 552 50.66 -0.71 -14.81
#